data_AF-A0A2I4ALN5-F1
#
_entry.id   AF-A0A2I4ALN5-F1
#
_cell.length_a   1.000
_cell.length_b   1.000
_cell.length_c   1.000
_cell.angle_alpha   90.00
_cell.angle_beta   90.00
_cell.angle_gamma   90.00
#
_symmetry.space_group_name_H-M   'P 1'
#
loop_
_entity.id
_entity.type
_entity.pdbx_description
1 polymer ?
#
loop_
_entity_poly.entity_id
_entity_poly.type
_entity_poly.pdbx_seq_one_letter_code
_entity_poly.pdbx_strand_id
1 'polypeptide(L)' 'MFGVLGEEATRFFSVDKNTGVVWLRQQLDRETKSEMQVEFFVSDNQEVVKDMVNIQIGDVNDNPPTFHGQPYSVQIPE' A
#
# COMPACT_ATOMS: atom_id res chain seq x y z
N MET A 1 9.11 -22.01 -6.43
CA MET A 1 8.05 -21.50 -5.54
C MET A 1 8.24 -20.00 -5.37
N PHE A 2 7.21 -19.23 -5.72
CA PHE A 2 7.18 -17.79 -5.49
C PHE A 2 6.54 -17.46 -4.13
N GLY A 3 6.94 -16.35 -3.54
CA GLY A 3 6.35 -15.87 -2.29
C GLY A 3 6.73 -14.44 -1.95
N VAL A 4 6.17 -13.95 -0.85
CA VAL A 4 6.42 -12.63 -0.27
C VAL A 4 6.89 -12.78 1.17
N LEU A 5 7.78 -11.90 1.61
CA LEU A 5 8.35 -11.87 2.95
C LEU A 5 8.03 -10.55 3.64
N GLY A 6 7.97 -10.60 4.98
CA GLY A 6 7.62 -9.46 5.82
C GLY A 6 6.17 -9.53 6.32
N GLU A 7 5.96 -9.17 7.59
CA GLU A 7 4.66 -9.25 8.24
C GLU A 7 3.63 -8.33 7.57
N GLU A 8 4.02 -7.09 7.30
CA GLU A 8 3.17 -6.12 6.61
C GLU A 8 2.90 -6.53 5.17
N ALA A 9 3.95 -6.88 4.41
CA ALA A 9 3.80 -7.29 3.03
C ALA A 9 2.90 -8.53 2.87
N THR A 10 2.99 -9.52 3.76
CA THR A 10 2.13 -10.73 3.74
C THR A 10 0.67 -10.43 4.10
N ARG A 11 0.43 -9.32 4.81
CA ARG A 11 -0.91 -8.83 5.17
C ARG A 11 -1.60 -8.19 3.96
N PHE A 12 -0.86 -7.41 3.17
CA PHE A 12 -1.41 -6.70 2.01
C PHE A 12 -1.32 -7.49 0.71
N PHE A 13 -0.26 -8.26 0.50
CA PHE A 13 0.02 -8.98 -0.74
C PHE A 13 0.02 -10.49 -0.53
N SER A 14 -0.43 -11.21 -1.56
CA SER A 14 -0.30 -12.65 -1.65
C SER A 14 0.26 -13.01 -3.01
N VAL A 15 1.08 -14.05 -3.07
CA VAL A 15 1.71 -14.50 -4.30
C VAL A 15 1.31 -15.95 -4.53
N ASP A 16 0.83 -16.25 -5.74
CA ASP A 16 0.59 -17.62 -6.13
C ASP A 16 1.93 -18.36 -6.29
N LYS A 17 2.11 -19.43 -5.53
CA LYS A 17 3.38 -20.17 -5.44
C LYS A 17 3.86 -20.79 -6.75
N ASN A 18 2.96 -21.02 -7.72
CA ASN A 18 3.26 -21.73 -8.96
C ASN A 18 3.38 -20.76 -10.15
N THR A 19 2.47 -19.79 -10.24
CA THR A 19 2.38 -18.83 -11.35
C THR A 19 3.11 -17.52 -11.09
N GLY A 20 3.37 -17.18 -9.82
CA GLY A 20 4.00 -15.92 -9.43
C GLY A 20 3.06 -14.72 -9.48
N VAL A 21 1.76 -14.92 -9.74
CA VAL A 21 0.78 -13.83 -9.77
C VAL A 21 0.63 -13.24 -8.37
N VAL A 22 0.72 -11.91 -8.28
CA VAL A 22 0.56 -11.15 -7.04
C VAL A 22 -0.84 -10.57 -6.97
N TRP A 23 -1.53 -10.78 -5.85
CA TRP A 23 -2.87 -10.29 -5.58
C TRP A 23 -2.88 -9.48 -4.29
N LEU A 24 -3.77 -8.49 -4.24
CA LEU A 24 -4.00 -7.70 -3.05
C LEU A 24 -5.00 -8.42 -2.12
N ARG A 25 -4.65 -8.57 -0.85
CA ARG A 25 -5.48 -9.17 0.20
C ARG A 25 -6.27 -8.14 1.00
N GLN A 26 -5.76 -6.92 1.11
CA GLN A 26 -6.37 -5.82 1.86
C GLN A 26 -6.27 -4.54 1.04
N GLN A 27 -7.28 -3.68 1.12
CA GLN A 27 -7.25 -2.40 0.42
C GLN A 27 -6.03 -1.56 0.84
N LEU A 28 -5.45 -0.89 -0.15
CA LEU A 28 -4.40 0.10 0.05
C LEU A 28 -5.07 1.46 0.27
N ASP A 29 -4.53 2.21 1.22
CA ASP A 29 -5.01 3.53 1.59
C ASP A 29 -3.82 4.48 1.56
N ARG A 30 -3.87 5.45 0.65
CA ARG A 30 -2.74 6.35 0.42
C ARG A 30 -2.54 7.32 1.57
N GLU A 31 -3.62 7.81 2.17
CA GLU A 31 -3.58 8.73 3.30
C GLU A 31 -2.91 8.08 4.52
N THR A 32 -2.97 6.75 4.62
CA THR A 32 -2.23 5.96 5.61
C THR A 32 -0.79 5.69 5.16
N LYS A 33 -0.58 5.22 3.91
CA LYS A 33 0.76 4.91 3.36
C LYS A 33 0.85 5.23 1.87
N SER A 34 1.85 6.02 1.50
CA SER A 34 2.14 6.39 0.11
C SER A 34 3.04 5.39 -0.62
N GLU A 35 3.85 4.62 0.11
CA GLU A 35 4.75 3.61 -0.46
C GLU A 35 4.96 2.41 0.46
N MET A 36 5.36 1.27 -0.11
CA MET A 36 5.71 0.07 0.62
C MET A 36 6.87 -0.67 -0.04
N GLN A 37 7.92 -0.94 0.73
CA GLN A 37 9.00 -1.83 0.31
C GLN A 37 8.60 -3.28 0.60
N VAL A 38 8.49 -4.07 -0.46
CA VAL A 38 8.05 -5.46 -0.39
C VAL A 38 9.17 -6.38 -0.88
N GLU A 39 9.60 -7.31 -0.02
CA GLU A 39 10.56 -8.34 -0.39
C GLU A 39 9.83 -9.55 -0.98
N PHE A 40 10.09 -9.84 -2.26
CA PHE A 40 9.61 -11.04 -2.92
C PHE A 40 10.73 -12.06 -2.99
N PHE A 41 10.37 -13.33 -3.04
CA PHE A 41 11.33 -14.40 -3.22
C PHE A 41 10.84 -15.43 -4.24
N VAL A 42 11.83 -16.04 -4.89
CA VAL A 42 11.66 -17.24 -5.69
C VAL A 42 12.62 -18.30 -5.18
N SER A 43 12.12 -19.50 -4.95
CA SER A 43 12.91 -20.65 -4.55
C SER A 43 12.81 -21.72 -5.63
N ASP A 44 13.96 -22.12 -6.17
CA ASP A 44 14.09 -23.45 -6.76
C ASP A 44 14.50 -24.44 -5.64
N ASN A 45 14.39 -25.75 -5.85
CA ASN A 45 14.65 -26.77 -4.82
C ASN A 45 16.07 -26.70 -4.20
N GLN A 46 16.97 -25.92 -4.79
CA GLN A 46 18.36 -25.78 -4.41
C GLN A 46 18.71 -24.38 -3.90
N GLU A 47 18.02 -23.34 -4.38
CA GLU A 47 18.40 -21.94 -4.14
C GLU A 47 17.18 -21.04 -3.94
N VAL A 48 17.33 -20.03 -3.09
CA VAL A 48 16.33 -18.98 -2.86
C VAL A 48 16.91 -17.64 -3.24
N VAL A 49 16.29 -16.97 -4.19
CA VAL A 49 16.62 -15.61 -4.59
C VAL A 49 15.56 -14.67 -4.04
N LYS A 50 15.99 -13.53 -3.49
CA LYS A 50 15.12 -12.50 -2.94
C LYS A 50 15.44 -11.18 -3.58
N ASP A 51 14.40 -10.38 -3.80
CA ASP A 51 14.54 -9.03 -4.34
C ASP A 51 13.52 -8.08 -3.70
N MET A 52 13.88 -6.81 -3.58
CA MET A 52 13.09 -5.81 -2.89
C MET A 52 12.47 -4.85 -3.90
N VAL A 53 11.14 -4.80 -3.91
CA VAL A 53 10.36 -3.99 -4.83
C VAL A 53 9.73 -2.83 -4.06
N ASN A 54 9.93 -1.60 -4.54
CA ASN A 54 9.23 -0.44 -4.00
C ASN A 54 7.89 -0.25 -4.72
N ILE A 55 6.78 -0.44 -4.00
CA ILE A 55 5.42 -0.29 -4.51
C ILE A 55 4.91 1.10 -4.12
N GLN A 56 4.64 1.92 -5.14
CA GLN A 56 4.06 3.25 -4.96
C GLN A 56 2.53 3.19 -5.02
N ILE A 57 1.86 3.78 -4.04
CA ILE A 57 0.40 3.78 -3.92
C ILE A 57 -0.14 5.04 -4.60
N GLY A 58 -0.94 4.83 -5.64
CA GLY A 58 -1.56 5.89 -6.43
C GLY A 58 -2.55 6.70 -5.60
N ASP A 59 -2.58 8.02 -5.83
CA ASP A 59 -3.56 8.93 -5.23
C ASP A 59 -4.89 8.86 -5.96
N VAL A 60 -5.97 8.86 -5.20
CA VAL A 60 -7.33 9.00 -5.71
C VAL A 60 -8.03 10.07 -4.88
N ASN A 61 -8.90 10.86 -5.51
CA ASN A 61 -9.65 11.89 -4.82
C ASN A 61 -10.90 11.30 -4.16
N ASP A 62 -10.72 10.53 -3.10
CA ASP A 62 -11.77 9.86 -2.33
C ASP A 62 -12.12 10.57 -1.01
N ASN A 63 -11.32 11.57 -0.61
CA ASN A 63 -11.55 12.35 0.60
C ASN A 63 -12.18 13.73 0.28
N PRO A 64 -13.40 14.03 0.76
CA PRO A 64 -14.02 15.34 0.57
C PRO A 64 -13.33 16.43 1.42
N PRO A 65 -13.41 17.71 1.02
CA PRO A 65 -12.84 18.81 1.78
C PRO A 65 -13.48 18.92 3.16
N THR A 66 -12.66 19.11 4.19
CA THR A 66 -13.11 19.35 5.56
C THR A 66 -12.92 20.81 5.93
N PHE A 67 -13.98 21.46 6.44
CA PHE A 67 -13.94 22.84 6.90
C PHE A 67 -13.63 22.89 8.40
N HIS A 68 -12.66 23.71 8.81
CA HIS A 68 -12.29 23.89 10.21
C HIS A 68 -12.86 25.20 10.78
N GLY A 69 -13.41 25.19 11.99
CA GLY A 69 -13.87 26.42 12.64
C GLY A 69 -15.26 26.89 12.18
N GLN A 70 -16.12 25.95 11.77
CA GLN A 70 -17.53 26.26 11.53
C GLN A 70 -18.31 26.37 12.86
N PRO A 71 -19.24 27.32 12.97
CA PRO A 71 -19.58 28.35 11.98
C PRO A 71 -18.55 29.49 11.92
N TYR A 72 -18.27 29.97 10.71
CA TYR A 72 -17.42 31.13 10.51
C TYR A 72 -18.19 32.42 10.83
N SER A 73 -17.68 33.23 11.73
CA SER A 73 -18.24 34.55 12.06
C SER A 73 -17.15 35.61 11.91
N VAL A 74 -17.43 36.64 11.11
CA VAL A 74 -16.53 37.77 10.86
C VAL A 74 -17.35 39.06 11.00
N GLN A 75 -16.82 40.04 11.73
CA GLN A 75 -17.39 41.38 11.83
C GLN A 75 -16.72 42.28 10.77
N ILE A 76 -17.54 42.96 9.96
CA ILE A 76 -17.07 43.89 8.93
C ILE A 76 -17.39 45.31 9.39
N PRO A 77 -16.40 46.23 9.45
CA PRO A 77 -16.66 47.64 9.74
C PRO A 77 -17.47 48.31 8.61
N GLU A 78 -18.25 49.33 8.97
CA GLU A 78 -19.08 50.12 8.03
C GLU A 78 -18.26 50.95 7.04
#